data_AF-S3DQI2-F1
#
_entry.id   AF-S3DQI2-F1
#
_cell.length_a   1.000
_cell.length_b   1.000
_cell.length_c   1.000
_cell.angle_alpha   90.00
_cell.angle_beta   90.00
_cell.angle_gamma   90.00
#
_symmetry.space_group_name_H-M   'P 1'
#
loop_
_entity.id
_entity.type
_entity.pdbx_description
1 polymer ?
#
loop_
_entity_poly.entity_id
_entity_poly.type
_entity_poly.pdbx_seq_one_letter_code
_entity_poly.pdbx_strand_id
1 'polypeptide(L)'
;MDYSPSRVAYGSSSTNVEQAIAWARRGGIVTFCWHWGSPTGAYNSASQPWYSNFYTAATNFDVAAAMNDPNSNNYKLIVRDIDAIAVQLKRLQAEGIPVLWRPFHEADGTWFWWGARGAEPCKKLWALLYDRLTNYHKLNNLIWVWNSVSSSWYPGNNMVDIVSTDVYASAGNHDAQTSTHNSLKSLSHLGHVWVVWGGEFIDDGKYNSRSFLQTTYNSQDVLSLDEISGWKSGNSPTTRPSTTPTEVPSGNGSPLYGQCGGQGWAGPSTCASGTCKYSNPSYSQCLP
;
A
#
# COMPACT_ATOMS: atom_id res chain seq x y z
N MET A 1 0.56 9.67 -4.24
CA MET A 1 1.34 10.81 -4.74
C MET A 1 0.36 11.83 -5.28
N ASP A 2 0.44 13.09 -4.83
CA ASP A 2 -0.56 14.12 -5.18
C ASP A 2 0.10 15.40 -5.72
N TYR A 3 0.67 15.30 -6.92
CA TYR A 3 1.35 16.41 -7.60
C TYR A 3 0.83 16.60 -9.03
N SER A 4 -0.39 16.13 -9.33
CA SER A 4 -0.99 16.22 -10.67
C SER A 4 -1.08 17.70 -11.09
N PRO A 5 -0.51 18.12 -12.23
CA PRO A 5 -0.54 19.53 -12.66
C PRO A 5 -1.95 20.13 -12.74
N SER A 6 -2.95 19.33 -13.13
CA SER A 6 -4.35 19.75 -13.15
C SER A 6 -4.87 20.15 -11.76
N ARG A 7 -4.46 19.46 -10.70
CA ARG A 7 -4.85 19.76 -9.31
C ARG A 7 -4.05 20.93 -8.74
N VAL A 8 -2.76 21.04 -9.11
CA VAL A 8 -1.90 22.17 -8.74
C VAL A 8 -2.47 23.49 -9.29
N ALA A 9 -3.06 23.46 -10.49
CA ALA A 9 -3.75 24.63 -11.07
C ALA A 9 -4.94 25.12 -10.23
N TYR A 10 -5.51 24.25 -9.38
CA TYR A 10 -6.57 24.60 -8.40
C TYR A 10 -6.02 24.83 -6.98
N GLY A 11 -4.70 24.92 -6.81
CA GLY A 11 -4.06 25.25 -5.55
C GLY A 11 -3.70 24.05 -4.66
N SER A 12 -3.79 22.81 -5.17
CA SER A 12 -3.29 21.66 -4.40
C SER A 12 -1.79 21.77 -4.16
N SER A 13 -1.35 21.43 -2.96
CA SER A 13 0.05 21.23 -2.63
C SER A 13 0.21 19.92 -1.87
N SER A 14 1.38 19.29 -1.98
CA SER A 14 1.65 17.99 -1.35
C SER A 14 3.04 17.97 -0.75
N THR A 15 3.16 17.29 0.40
CA THR A 15 4.41 17.00 1.10
C THR A 15 4.73 15.51 1.10
N ASN A 16 4.12 14.75 0.19
CA ASN A 16 4.21 13.29 0.19
C ASN A 16 5.64 12.81 -0.08
N VAL A 17 6.42 13.50 -0.92
CA VAL A 17 7.83 13.14 -1.17
C VAL A 17 8.66 13.35 0.09
N GLU A 18 8.43 14.44 0.81
CA GLU A 18 9.10 14.74 2.07
C GLU A 18 8.78 13.68 3.13
N GLN A 19 7.51 13.26 3.23
CA GLN A 19 7.07 12.17 4.10
C GLN A 19 7.74 10.83 3.73
N ALA A 20 7.83 10.52 2.43
CA ALA A 20 8.49 9.31 1.95
C ALA A 20 10.00 9.31 2.25
N ILE A 21 10.68 10.46 2.09
CA ILE A 21 12.09 10.61 2.47
C ILE A 21 12.26 10.40 3.98
N ALA A 22 11.41 11.03 4.80
CA ALA A 22 11.47 10.87 6.25
C ALA A 22 11.22 9.40 6.67
N TRP A 23 10.27 8.72 6.04
CA TRP A 23 9.99 7.31 6.28
C TRP A 23 11.16 6.40 5.88
N ALA A 24 11.74 6.61 4.70
CA ALA A 24 12.87 5.84 4.21
C ALA A 24 14.12 6.01 5.09
N ARG A 25 14.35 7.22 5.63
CA ARG A 25 15.44 7.50 6.58
C ARG A 25 15.29 6.77 7.91
N ARG A 26 14.08 6.35 8.27
CA ARG A 26 13.81 5.48 9.42
C ARG A 26 13.98 3.99 9.10
N GLY A 27 14.40 3.64 7.88
CA GLY A 27 14.53 2.24 7.43
C GLY A 27 13.28 1.68 6.73
N GLY A 28 12.22 2.48 6.59
CA GLY A 28 10.96 2.04 6.01
C GLY A 28 11.01 1.79 4.50
N ILE A 29 10.13 0.91 4.03
CA ILE A 29 9.87 0.69 2.59
C ILE A 29 8.82 1.70 2.12
N VAL A 30 9.04 2.33 0.97
CA VAL A 30 8.15 3.35 0.39
C VAL A 30 7.32 2.73 -0.72
N THR A 31 6.02 2.97 -0.68
CA THR A 31 5.08 2.70 -1.79
C THR A 31 4.35 3.97 -2.18
N PHE A 32 4.11 4.15 -3.47
CA PHE A 32 3.28 5.23 -3.99
C PHE A 32 2.27 4.70 -5.00
N CYS A 33 0.98 4.99 -4.74
CA CYS A 33 -0.02 5.08 -5.79
C CYS A 33 -0.14 6.53 -6.29
N TRP A 34 -0.89 6.73 -7.37
CA TRP A 34 -1.19 8.06 -7.90
C TRP A 34 -2.66 8.16 -8.29
N HIS A 35 -3.45 8.85 -7.46
CA HIS A 35 -4.77 9.34 -7.84
C HIS A 35 -4.59 10.48 -8.84
N TRP A 36 -4.33 10.11 -10.09
CA TRP A 36 -4.00 11.06 -11.14
C TRP A 36 -5.23 11.89 -11.48
N GLY A 37 -5.22 13.16 -11.09
CA GLY A 37 -6.27 14.10 -11.52
C GLY A 37 -6.18 14.29 -13.03
N SER A 38 -7.30 14.09 -13.76
CA SER A 38 -7.28 14.11 -15.22
C SER A 38 -6.54 15.33 -15.79
N PRO A 39 -5.71 15.18 -16.85
CA PRO A 39 -4.85 16.27 -17.32
C PRO A 39 -5.61 17.51 -17.79
N THR A 40 -6.86 17.32 -18.21
CA THR A 40 -7.86 18.34 -18.56
C THR A 40 -9.26 17.78 -18.36
N GLY A 41 -10.28 18.62 -18.51
CA GLY A 41 -11.67 18.17 -18.55
C GLY A 41 -12.28 17.88 -17.19
N ALA A 42 -11.72 18.41 -16.09
CA ALA A 42 -12.34 18.35 -14.77
C ALA A 42 -13.62 19.20 -14.76
N TYR A 43 -14.72 18.67 -14.23
CA TYR A 43 -15.99 19.41 -14.20
C TYR A 43 -15.97 20.58 -13.21
N ASN A 44 -15.32 20.39 -12.06
CA ASN A 44 -15.20 21.37 -10.99
C ASN A 44 -16.55 22.03 -10.63
N SER A 45 -17.54 21.20 -10.30
CA SER A 45 -18.86 21.63 -9.84
C SER A 45 -19.05 21.33 -8.35
N ALA A 46 -20.16 21.79 -7.77
CA ALA A 46 -20.50 21.48 -6.38
C ALA A 46 -20.63 19.96 -6.11
N SER A 47 -21.12 19.19 -7.10
CA SER A 47 -21.27 17.74 -7.00
C SER A 47 -20.02 16.97 -7.45
N GLN A 48 -19.16 17.59 -8.26
CA GLN A 48 -17.92 17.00 -8.79
C GLN A 48 -16.78 18.01 -8.64
N PRO A 49 -16.32 18.25 -7.41
CA PRO A 49 -15.29 19.25 -7.14
C PRO A 49 -13.97 18.85 -7.81
N TRP A 50 -13.13 19.83 -8.15
CA TRP A 50 -11.85 19.59 -8.86
C TRP A 50 -10.97 18.54 -8.17
N TYR A 51 -11.02 18.43 -6.84
CA TYR A 51 -10.21 17.47 -6.10
C TYR A 51 -10.67 16.02 -6.31
N SER A 52 -11.81 15.77 -6.93
CA SER A 52 -12.30 14.43 -7.29
C SER A 52 -11.96 14.03 -8.73
N ASN A 53 -11.22 14.87 -9.48
CA ASN A 53 -11.01 14.72 -10.93
C ASN A 53 -10.20 13.49 -11.40
N PHE A 54 -9.82 12.59 -10.48
CA PHE A 54 -9.30 11.27 -10.82
C PHE A 54 -10.43 10.26 -11.13
N TYR A 55 -11.65 10.50 -10.62
CA TYR A 55 -12.82 9.69 -10.95
C TYR A 55 -13.34 9.96 -12.36
N THR A 56 -13.77 8.89 -13.04
CA THR A 56 -14.51 8.94 -14.31
C THR A 56 -15.73 9.87 -14.23
N ALA A 57 -16.43 9.88 -13.10
CA ALA A 57 -17.61 10.72 -12.89
C ALA A 57 -17.29 12.23 -12.76
N ALA A 58 -16.02 12.59 -12.52
CA ALA A 58 -15.60 13.97 -12.25
C ALA A 58 -14.88 14.63 -13.45
N THR A 59 -14.78 13.93 -14.58
CA THR A 59 -14.09 14.43 -15.77
C THR A 59 -14.67 13.89 -17.07
N ASN A 60 -14.53 14.65 -18.16
CA ASN A 60 -14.81 14.18 -19.51
C ASN A 60 -13.55 13.75 -20.28
N PHE A 61 -12.42 13.54 -19.59
CA PHE A 61 -11.17 13.15 -20.23
C PHE A 61 -11.28 11.77 -20.90
N ASP A 62 -11.00 11.72 -22.21
CA ASP A 62 -11.07 10.49 -22.99
C ASP A 62 -9.68 9.90 -23.23
N VAL A 63 -9.31 8.92 -22.41
CA VAL A 63 -8.02 8.22 -22.52
C VAL A 63 -7.87 7.45 -23.82
N ALA A 64 -8.94 6.91 -24.40
CA ALA A 64 -8.85 6.18 -25.67
C ALA A 64 -8.52 7.13 -26.82
N ALA A 65 -9.21 8.27 -26.88
CA ALA A 65 -8.92 9.30 -27.88
C ALA A 65 -7.49 9.82 -27.74
N ALA A 66 -7.05 10.11 -26.51
CA ALA A 66 -5.68 10.57 -26.25
C ALA A 66 -4.62 9.53 -26.68
N MET A 67 -4.80 8.26 -26.31
CA MET A 67 -3.84 7.19 -26.63
C MET A 67 -3.85 6.73 -28.10
N ASN A 68 -4.87 7.12 -28.88
CA ASN A 68 -4.94 6.83 -30.32
C ASN A 68 -4.37 7.96 -31.20
N ASP A 69 -4.07 9.14 -30.63
CA ASP A 69 -3.45 10.25 -31.35
C ASP A 69 -2.29 10.88 -30.55
N PRO A 70 -1.04 10.41 -30.76
CA PRO A 70 0.15 10.96 -30.12
C PRO A 70 0.42 12.44 -30.42
N ASN A 71 -0.18 13.00 -31.47
CA ASN A 71 -0.03 14.42 -31.83
C ASN A 71 -1.07 15.31 -31.14
N SER A 72 -2.10 14.71 -30.54
CA SER A 72 -3.18 15.43 -29.86
C SER A 72 -2.67 16.23 -28.66
N ASN A 73 -3.38 17.32 -28.34
CA ASN A 73 -3.10 18.08 -27.12
C ASN A 73 -3.31 17.24 -25.86
N ASN A 74 -4.30 16.34 -25.85
CA ASN A 74 -4.57 15.47 -24.71
C ASN A 74 -3.40 14.51 -24.44
N TYR A 75 -2.79 13.92 -25.47
CA TYR A 75 -1.60 13.10 -25.32
C TYR A 75 -0.41 13.92 -24.78
N LYS A 76 -0.19 15.14 -25.28
CA LYS A 76 0.87 16.02 -24.76
C LYS A 76 0.66 16.37 -23.28
N LEU A 77 -0.59 16.55 -22.85
CA LEU A 77 -0.92 16.78 -21.45
C LEU A 77 -0.68 15.53 -20.57
N ILE A 78 -0.95 14.33 -21.08
CA ILE A 78 -0.55 13.06 -20.42
C ILE A 78 0.97 13.06 -20.20
N VAL A 79 1.75 13.30 -21.25
CA VAL A 79 3.23 13.31 -21.15
C VAL A 79 3.71 14.38 -20.17
N ARG A 80 3.13 15.59 -20.20
CA ARG A 80 3.43 16.67 -19.24
C ARG A 80 3.24 16.21 -17.79
N ASP A 81 2.12 15.55 -17.50
CA ASP A 81 1.80 15.10 -16.15
C ASP A 81 2.75 13.99 -15.70
N ILE A 82 3.10 13.05 -16.59
CA ILE A 82 4.12 12.03 -16.34
C ILE A 82 5.46 12.69 -16.00
N ASP A 83 5.89 13.68 -16.79
CA ASP A 83 7.14 14.40 -16.57
C ASP A 83 7.13 15.14 -15.22
N ALA A 84 5.99 15.71 -14.81
CA ALA A 84 5.84 16.36 -13.50
C ALA A 84 5.97 15.38 -12.33
N ILE A 85 5.42 14.18 -12.46
CA ILE A 85 5.61 13.10 -11.48
C ILE A 85 7.05 12.56 -11.51
N ALA A 86 7.66 12.48 -12.69
CA ALA A 86 9.06 12.06 -12.82
C ALA A 86 10.00 12.99 -12.05
N VAL A 87 9.73 14.31 -12.01
CA VAL A 87 10.48 15.24 -11.14
C VAL A 87 10.45 14.78 -9.68
N GLN A 88 9.28 14.37 -9.17
CA GLN A 88 9.13 13.91 -7.79
C GLN A 88 9.82 12.57 -7.54
N LEU A 89 9.67 11.61 -8.46
CA LEU A 89 10.34 10.32 -8.38
C LEU A 89 11.88 10.45 -8.46
N LYS A 90 12.38 11.41 -9.24
CA LYS A 90 13.83 11.72 -9.31
C LYS A 90 14.38 12.25 -8.00
N ARG A 91 13.59 12.98 -7.20
CA ARG A 91 14.00 13.40 -5.85
C ARG A 91 14.21 12.19 -4.94
N LEU A 92 13.36 11.17 -5.03
CA LEU A 92 13.53 9.91 -4.29
C LEU A 92 14.74 9.11 -4.81
N GLN A 93 14.95 9.08 -6.13
CA GLN A 93 16.12 8.44 -6.74
C GLN A 93 17.43 9.08 -6.26
N ALA A 94 17.48 10.42 -6.20
CA ALA A 94 18.66 11.15 -5.75
C ALA A 94 19.04 10.83 -4.29
N GLU A 95 18.06 10.45 -3.46
CA GLU A 95 18.24 10.01 -2.08
C GLU A 95 18.49 8.49 -1.96
N GLY A 96 18.61 7.75 -3.07
CA GLY A 96 18.79 6.29 -3.04
C GLY A 96 17.58 5.53 -2.48
N ILE A 97 16.37 6.06 -2.69
CA ILE A 97 15.13 5.47 -2.18
C ILE A 97 14.45 4.66 -3.29
N PRO A 98 14.39 3.32 -3.19
CA PRO A 98 13.55 2.51 -4.06
C PRO A 98 12.08 2.69 -3.68
N VAL A 99 11.21 2.61 -4.68
CA VAL A 99 9.77 2.87 -4.56
C VAL A 99 8.99 1.72 -5.17
N LEU A 100 8.08 1.13 -4.39
CA LEU A 100 6.99 0.31 -4.94
C LEU A 100 6.03 1.26 -5.66
N TRP A 101 6.15 1.34 -6.98
CA TRP A 101 5.42 2.28 -7.83
C TRP A 101 4.16 1.61 -8.38
N ARG A 102 2.99 2.06 -7.92
CA ARG A 102 1.67 1.46 -8.21
C ARG A 102 0.77 2.46 -8.96
N PRO A 103 1.07 2.82 -10.21
CA PRO A 103 0.23 3.71 -11.00
C PRO A 103 -1.02 2.98 -11.53
N PHE A 104 -2.01 3.75 -11.97
CA PHE A 104 -3.23 3.22 -12.61
C PHE A 104 -3.93 2.13 -11.79
N HIS A 105 -3.96 2.29 -10.47
CA HIS A 105 -4.56 1.30 -9.57
C HIS A 105 -6.06 1.13 -9.86
N GLU A 106 -6.57 -0.07 -9.59
CA GLU A 106 -7.98 -0.45 -9.77
C GLU A 106 -8.54 -0.17 -11.19
N ALA A 107 -7.70 -0.30 -12.22
CA ALA A 107 -8.07 0.05 -13.60
C ALA A 107 -9.30 -0.73 -14.11
N ASP A 108 -9.38 -2.03 -13.77
CA ASP A 108 -10.48 -2.93 -14.13
C ASP A 108 -11.82 -2.58 -13.46
N GLY A 109 -11.82 -1.73 -12.44
CA GLY A 109 -13.02 -1.16 -11.83
C GLY A 109 -13.67 -0.04 -12.66
N THR A 110 -12.91 0.60 -13.56
CA THR A 110 -13.36 1.67 -14.49
C THR A 110 -13.90 2.97 -13.85
N TRP A 111 -13.95 3.05 -12.52
CA TRP A 111 -14.35 4.27 -11.80
C TRP A 111 -13.31 5.38 -11.84
N PHE A 112 -12.07 5.08 -12.21
CA PHE A 112 -11.03 6.07 -12.51
C PHE A 112 -10.87 6.26 -14.02
N TRP A 113 -10.52 7.49 -14.44
CA TRP A 113 -10.53 7.85 -15.87
C TRP A 113 -9.57 7.00 -16.72
N TRP A 114 -8.49 6.47 -16.14
CA TRP A 114 -7.53 5.61 -16.85
C TRP A 114 -8.10 4.24 -17.20
N GLY A 115 -9.15 3.79 -16.51
CA GLY A 115 -9.89 2.56 -16.81
C GLY A 115 -11.20 2.78 -17.58
N ALA A 116 -11.66 4.02 -17.73
CA ALA A 116 -13.00 4.35 -18.23
C ALA A 116 -13.28 3.90 -19.68
N ARG A 117 -12.25 3.61 -20.47
CA ARG A 117 -12.35 3.20 -21.89
C ARG A 117 -11.85 1.78 -22.15
N GLY A 118 -11.84 0.94 -21.11
CA GLY A 118 -11.47 -0.46 -21.21
C GLY A 118 -9.95 -0.73 -21.19
N ALA A 119 -9.60 -2.02 -21.28
CA ALA A 119 -8.24 -2.51 -21.06
C ALA A 119 -7.21 -1.98 -22.06
N GLU A 120 -7.54 -1.89 -23.35
CA GLU A 120 -6.57 -1.53 -24.40
C GLU A 120 -5.98 -0.12 -24.22
N PRO A 121 -6.78 0.96 -24.06
CA PRO A 121 -6.23 2.28 -23.74
C PRO A 121 -5.40 2.29 -22.46
N CYS A 122 -5.82 1.58 -21.42
CA CYS A 122 -5.10 1.51 -20.15
C CYS A 122 -3.72 0.85 -20.31
N LYS A 123 -3.63 -0.27 -21.05
CA LYS A 123 -2.35 -0.94 -21.35
C LYS A 123 -1.42 -0.07 -22.19
N LYS A 124 -1.94 0.67 -23.19
CA LYS A 124 -1.15 1.66 -23.95
C LYS A 124 -0.61 2.75 -23.02
N LEU A 125 -1.44 3.23 -22.10
CA LEU A 125 -1.06 4.25 -21.14
C LEU A 125 -0.01 3.73 -20.14
N TRP A 126 -0.12 2.47 -19.68
CA TRP A 126 0.91 1.78 -18.89
C TRP A 126 2.24 1.73 -19.64
N ALA A 127 2.25 1.28 -20.89
CA ALA A 127 3.47 1.19 -21.71
C ALA A 127 4.13 2.56 -21.92
N LEU A 128 3.32 3.62 -22.16
CA LEU A 128 3.81 4.98 -22.23
C LEU A 128 4.45 5.43 -20.91
N LEU A 129 3.78 5.21 -19.78
CA LEU A 129 4.31 5.57 -18.47
C LEU A 129 5.62 4.84 -18.19
N TYR A 130 5.67 3.54 -18.48
CA TYR A 130 6.88 2.71 -18.32
C TYR A 130 8.03 3.25 -19.15
N ASP A 131 7.85 3.43 -20.46
CA ASP A 131 8.89 3.95 -21.34
C ASP A 131 9.35 5.36 -20.91
N ARG A 132 8.40 6.24 -20.59
CA ARG A 132 8.72 7.62 -20.22
C ARG A 132 9.49 7.70 -18.90
N LEU A 133 9.09 6.94 -17.88
CA LEU A 133 9.78 6.95 -16.58
C LEU A 133 11.11 6.19 -16.62
N THR A 134 11.09 4.96 -17.11
CA THR A 134 12.26 4.06 -17.12
C THR A 134 13.26 4.45 -18.20
N ASN A 135 12.83 4.57 -19.46
CA ASN A 135 13.76 4.75 -20.58
C ASN A 135 14.09 6.21 -20.84
N TYR A 136 13.12 7.11 -20.83
CA TYR A 136 13.37 8.53 -21.09
C TYR A 136 13.93 9.26 -19.86
N HIS A 137 13.29 9.13 -18.70
CA HIS A 137 13.72 9.82 -17.47
C HIS A 137 14.82 9.11 -16.69
N LYS A 138 15.16 7.85 -17.02
CA LYS A 138 16.19 7.04 -16.35
C LYS A 138 15.90 6.87 -14.86
N LEU A 139 14.65 6.60 -14.52
CA LEU A 139 14.24 6.20 -13.17
C LEU A 139 14.46 4.71 -13.00
N ASN A 140 15.53 4.35 -12.31
CA ASN A 140 15.97 2.98 -12.02
C ASN A 140 15.68 2.57 -10.56
N ASN A 141 14.98 3.42 -9.80
CA ASN A 141 14.57 3.18 -8.42
C ASN A 141 13.11 2.74 -8.28
N LEU A 142 12.43 2.38 -9.38
CA LEU A 142 11.02 1.99 -9.38
C LEU A 142 10.89 0.46 -9.48
N ILE A 143 10.07 -0.11 -8.61
CA ILE A 143 9.58 -1.47 -8.69
C ILE A 143 8.09 -1.37 -9.09
N TRP A 144 7.75 -1.84 -10.28
CA TRP A 144 6.47 -1.65 -10.92
C TRP A 144 5.40 -2.60 -10.38
N VAL A 145 4.35 -2.03 -9.78
CA VAL A 145 3.27 -2.77 -9.14
C VAL A 145 1.98 -2.62 -9.94
N TRP A 146 1.52 -3.71 -10.57
CA TRP A 146 0.22 -3.78 -11.23
C TRP A 146 -0.90 -4.08 -10.23
N ASN A 147 -2.12 -3.58 -10.45
CA ASN A 147 -3.20 -3.65 -9.44
C ASN A 147 -4.58 -4.05 -9.99
N SER A 148 -4.62 -4.85 -11.06
CA SER A 148 -5.87 -5.46 -11.53
C SER A 148 -5.72 -6.97 -11.64
N VAL A 149 -6.74 -7.70 -11.21
CA VAL A 149 -6.72 -9.16 -11.16
C VAL A 149 -7.07 -9.76 -12.52
N SER A 150 -7.84 -9.04 -13.33
CA SER A 150 -8.26 -9.50 -14.64
C SER A 150 -7.08 -9.58 -15.63
N SER A 151 -6.85 -10.78 -16.17
CA SER A 151 -5.76 -11.02 -17.13
C SER A 151 -5.90 -10.22 -18.43
N SER A 152 -7.11 -9.84 -18.84
CA SER A 152 -7.33 -9.04 -20.05
C SER A 152 -6.79 -7.61 -19.93
N TRP A 153 -6.61 -7.13 -18.69
CA TRP A 153 -6.04 -5.82 -18.37
C TRP A 153 -4.54 -5.86 -18.14
N TYR A 154 -3.94 -7.05 -18.00
CA TYR A 154 -2.55 -7.19 -17.63
C TYR A 154 -1.60 -6.63 -18.72
N PRO A 155 -0.68 -5.71 -18.38
CA PRO A 155 0.20 -5.06 -19.36
C PRO A 155 1.37 -5.95 -19.82
N GLY A 156 1.67 -7.04 -19.11
CA GLY A 156 2.69 -8.03 -19.47
C GLY A 156 3.91 -8.05 -18.53
N ASN A 157 4.57 -9.22 -18.47
CA ASN A 157 5.66 -9.51 -17.53
C ASN A 157 6.94 -8.67 -17.73
N ASN A 158 7.10 -8.02 -18.89
CA ASN A 158 8.27 -7.20 -19.18
C ASN A 158 8.19 -5.79 -18.55
N MET A 159 7.03 -5.39 -18.03
CA MET A 159 6.79 -4.06 -17.47
C MET A 159 6.16 -4.10 -16.07
N VAL A 160 6.11 -5.28 -15.44
CA VAL A 160 5.51 -5.50 -14.12
C VAL A 160 6.47 -6.35 -13.28
N ASP A 161 6.80 -5.86 -12.09
CA ASP A 161 7.64 -6.58 -11.12
C ASP A 161 6.76 -7.32 -10.09
N ILE A 162 5.67 -6.69 -9.64
CA ILE A 162 4.76 -7.21 -8.60
C ILE A 162 3.31 -7.02 -9.06
N VAL A 163 2.46 -7.99 -8.77
CA VAL A 163 1.01 -7.87 -8.94
C VAL A 163 0.32 -7.69 -7.58
N SER A 164 -0.79 -6.97 -7.56
CA SER A 164 -1.50 -6.58 -6.34
C SER A 164 -2.99 -6.43 -6.63
N THR A 165 -3.78 -6.23 -5.58
CA THR A 165 -5.22 -5.98 -5.66
C THR A 165 -5.64 -5.19 -4.43
N ASP A 166 -6.67 -4.36 -4.58
CA ASP A 166 -7.24 -3.57 -3.49
C ASP A 166 -8.55 -4.25 -3.06
N VAL A 167 -8.59 -4.77 -1.83
CA VAL A 167 -9.71 -5.55 -1.30
C VAL A 167 -10.37 -4.81 -0.15
N TYR A 168 -11.64 -4.46 -0.34
CA TYR A 168 -12.50 -3.84 0.66
C TYR A 168 -13.58 -4.83 1.10
N ALA A 169 -13.22 -5.70 2.04
CA ALA A 169 -14.16 -6.63 2.67
C ALA A 169 -15.06 -5.90 3.69
N SER A 170 -16.16 -6.55 4.09
CA SER A 170 -17.02 -6.05 5.17
C SER A 170 -16.21 -5.79 6.45
N ALA A 171 -16.59 -4.77 7.23
CA ALA A 171 -15.92 -4.43 8.47
C ALA A 171 -15.77 -5.64 9.41
N GLY A 172 -14.56 -5.84 9.95
CA GLY A 172 -14.20 -7.00 10.80
C GLY A 172 -13.99 -8.32 10.06
N ASN A 173 -14.12 -8.35 8.72
CA ASN A 173 -13.77 -9.52 7.93
C ASN A 173 -12.25 -9.56 7.67
N HIS A 174 -11.58 -10.51 8.31
CA HIS A 174 -10.13 -10.72 8.21
C HIS A 174 -9.78 -12.00 7.45
N ASP A 175 -10.65 -12.48 6.55
CA ASP A 175 -10.34 -13.63 5.68
C ASP A 175 -9.06 -13.37 4.87
N ALA A 176 -8.26 -14.42 4.67
CA ALA A 176 -6.95 -14.36 4.03
C ALA A 176 -7.02 -14.00 2.52
N GLN A 177 -8.20 -13.86 1.93
CA GLN A 177 -8.42 -13.51 0.52
C GLN A 177 -7.74 -14.50 -0.43
N THR A 178 -7.76 -15.79 -0.08
CA THR A 178 -7.00 -16.85 -0.76
C THR A 178 -7.36 -16.97 -2.24
N SER A 179 -8.63 -16.80 -2.61
CA SER A 179 -9.09 -16.84 -4.01
C SER A 179 -8.46 -15.71 -4.84
N THR A 180 -8.47 -14.49 -4.31
CA THR A 180 -7.86 -13.32 -4.95
C THR A 180 -6.35 -13.50 -5.07
N HIS A 181 -5.71 -14.01 -4.01
CA HIS A 181 -4.28 -14.33 -4.02
C HIS A 181 -3.90 -15.32 -5.12
N ASN A 182 -4.65 -16.42 -5.26
CA ASN A 182 -4.41 -17.42 -6.29
C ASN A 182 -4.62 -16.86 -7.70
N SER A 183 -5.54 -15.91 -7.86
CA SER A 183 -5.79 -15.24 -9.14
C SER A 183 -4.59 -14.35 -9.53
N LEU A 184 -4.02 -13.61 -8.58
CA LEU A 184 -2.82 -12.82 -8.79
C LEU A 184 -1.58 -13.68 -9.11
N LYS A 185 -1.41 -14.83 -8.44
CA LYS A 185 -0.32 -15.79 -8.74
C LYS A 185 -0.30 -16.26 -10.20
N SER A 186 -1.45 -16.24 -10.88
CA SER A 186 -1.52 -16.63 -12.29
C SER A 186 -0.90 -15.59 -13.25
N LEU A 187 -0.71 -14.34 -12.78
CA LEU A 187 -0.16 -13.24 -13.59
C LEU A 187 1.36 -13.11 -13.44
N SER A 188 1.88 -13.21 -12.20
CA SER A 188 3.32 -13.07 -11.91
C SER A 188 3.70 -13.73 -10.57
N HIS A 189 5.01 -13.77 -10.27
CA HIS A 189 5.52 -14.17 -8.97
C HIS A 189 5.16 -13.12 -7.89
N LEU A 190 4.87 -13.57 -6.67
CA LEU A 190 4.33 -12.72 -5.60
C LEU A 190 5.16 -12.76 -4.32
N GLY A 191 5.39 -11.57 -3.78
CA GLY A 191 5.58 -11.35 -2.34
C GLY A 191 4.31 -10.75 -1.74
N HIS A 192 4.02 -11.04 -0.48
CA HIS A 192 2.85 -10.51 0.23
C HIS A 192 3.21 -9.22 0.95
N VAL A 193 2.60 -8.11 0.53
CA VAL A 193 2.62 -6.83 1.26
C VAL A 193 1.18 -6.33 1.31
N TRP A 194 0.73 -5.90 2.49
CA TRP A 194 -0.58 -5.30 2.69
C TRP A 194 -0.43 -3.86 3.19
N VAL A 195 -1.34 -2.99 2.77
CA VAL A 195 -1.40 -1.58 3.17
C VAL A 195 -2.85 -1.26 3.50
N VAL A 196 -3.15 -1.04 4.78
CA VAL A 196 -4.50 -0.63 5.22
C VAL A 196 -4.71 0.83 4.83
N TRP A 197 -5.90 1.14 4.28
CA TRP A 197 -6.26 2.52 3.94
C TRP A 197 -6.35 3.39 5.20
N GLY A 198 -6.16 4.71 5.05
CA GLY A 198 -6.25 5.65 6.17
C GLY A 198 -7.69 5.91 6.64
N GLY A 199 -7.83 6.64 7.75
CA GLY A 199 -9.12 7.03 8.29
C GLY A 199 -9.86 5.86 8.92
N GLU A 200 -11.15 5.71 8.65
CA GLU A 200 -12.00 4.71 9.32
C GLU A 200 -11.48 3.28 9.20
N PHE A 201 -10.77 2.93 8.13
CA PHE A 201 -10.25 1.58 7.94
C PHE A 201 -9.19 1.20 8.98
N ILE A 202 -8.47 2.16 9.57
CA ILE A 202 -7.41 1.90 10.55
C ILE A 202 -7.68 2.53 11.93
N ASP A 203 -8.42 3.65 11.98
CA ASP A 203 -8.51 4.49 13.18
C ASP A 203 -9.79 4.25 14.01
N ASP A 204 -10.90 3.83 13.40
CA ASP A 204 -12.21 3.85 14.07
C ASP A 204 -12.56 2.57 14.85
N GLY A 205 -11.76 1.52 14.67
CA GLY A 205 -11.91 0.22 15.34
C GLY A 205 -12.97 -0.71 14.75
N LYS A 206 -13.75 -0.30 13.74
CA LYS A 206 -14.80 -1.13 13.10
C LYS A 206 -14.22 -2.12 12.11
N TYR A 207 -13.33 -1.64 11.23
CA TYR A 207 -12.66 -2.52 10.26
C TYR A 207 -11.55 -3.32 10.93
N ASN A 208 -10.71 -2.64 11.70
CA ASN A 208 -9.60 -3.23 12.44
C ASN A 208 -9.67 -2.79 13.90
N SER A 209 -10.17 -3.67 14.77
CA SER A 209 -10.21 -3.38 16.21
C SER A 209 -8.80 -3.22 16.78
N ARG A 210 -8.66 -2.43 17.86
CA ARG A 210 -7.36 -2.26 18.53
C ARG A 210 -6.73 -3.59 18.96
N SER A 211 -7.52 -4.53 19.46
CA SER A 211 -7.04 -5.86 19.84
C SER A 211 -6.55 -6.65 18.63
N PHE A 212 -7.26 -6.59 17.50
CA PHE A 212 -6.81 -7.22 16.25
C PHE A 212 -5.49 -6.63 15.75
N LEU A 213 -5.36 -5.29 15.76
CA LEU A 213 -4.11 -4.61 15.37
C LEU A 213 -2.95 -5.01 16.28
N GLN A 214 -3.17 -5.06 17.59
CA GLN A 214 -2.15 -5.49 18.55
C GLN A 214 -1.73 -6.94 18.30
N THR A 215 -2.67 -7.86 18.07
CA THR A 215 -2.34 -9.25 17.72
C THR A 215 -1.53 -9.33 16.43
N THR A 216 -1.93 -8.57 15.41
CA THR A 216 -1.31 -8.60 14.08
C THR A 216 0.12 -8.06 14.11
N TYR A 217 0.32 -6.85 14.63
CA TYR A 217 1.64 -6.21 14.65
C TYR A 217 2.62 -6.82 15.68
N ASN A 218 2.15 -7.68 16.58
CA ASN A 218 3.03 -8.46 17.47
C ASN A 218 3.22 -9.92 17.01
N SER A 219 2.68 -10.30 15.85
CA SER A 219 2.88 -11.63 15.28
C SER A 219 4.31 -11.78 14.75
N GLN A 220 4.90 -12.96 14.96
CA GLN A 220 6.20 -13.32 14.40
C GLN A 220 6.22 -13.42 12.87
N ASP A 221 5.04 -13.53 12.24
CA ASP A 221 4.90 -13.61 10.78
C ASP A 221 4.69 -12.22 10.13
N VAL A 222 4.68 -11.14 10.93
CA VAL A 222 4.46 -9.77 10.47
C VAL A 222 5.69 -8.93 10.79
N LEU A 223 6.41 -8.52 9.74
CA LEU A 223 7.59 -7.67 9.89
C LEU A 223 7.19 -6.20 10.11
N SER A 224 7.61 -5.66 11.25
CA SER A 224 7.49 -4.24 11.62
C SER A 224 8.70 -3.42 11.15
N LEU A 225 8.63 -2.09 11.31
CA LEU A 225 9.74 -1.19 10.98
C LEU A 225 11.03 -1.54 11.74
N ASP A 226 10.90 -1.93 13.00
CA ASP A 226 12.04 -2.25 13.87
C ASP A 226 12.76 -3.51 13.38
N GLU A 227 12.04 -4.45 12.78
CA GLU A 227 12.58 -5.73 12.30
C GLU A 227 13.21 -5.62 10.91
N ILE A 228 12.72 -4.71 10.06
CA ILE A 228 13.29 -4.49 8.72
C ILE A 228 14.44 -3.48 8.71
N SER A 229 14.72 -2.82 9.83
CA SER A 229 15.77 -1.80 9.91
C SER A 229 17.12 -2.35 9.43
N GLY A 230 17.75 -1.68 8.46
CA GLY A 230 19.03 -2.11 7.87
C GLY A 230 18.94 -3.01 6.64
N TRP A 231 17.74 -3.33 6.14
CA TRP A 231 17.56 -4.18 4.95
C TRP A 231 18.34 -3.73 3.70
N LYS A 232 18.62 -2.42 3.58
CA LYS A 232 19.38 -1.85 2.46
C LYS A 232 20.89 -2.13 2.51
N SER A 233 21.47 -2.39 3.69
CA SER A 233 22.92 -2.60 3.82
C SER A 233 23.33 -4.07 3.64
N GLY A 234 22.42 -4.94 3.16
CA GLY A 234 22.69 -6.36 2.98
C GLY A 234 22.80 -7.17 4.27
N ASN A 235 22.57 -6.54 5.44
CA ASN A 235 22.33 -7.25 6.66
C ASN A 235 20.92 -7.84 6.57
N SER A 236 20.81 -9.17 6.61
CA SER A 236 19.52 -9.83 6.76
C SER A 236 18.77 -9.21 7.94
N PRO A 237 17.42 -9.12 7.88
CA PRO A 237 16.61 -8.73 9.03
C PRO A 237 17.14 -9.48 10.23
N THR A 238 17.58 -8.76 11.27
CA THR A 238 17.97 -9.40 12.51
C THR A 238 16.78 -10.22 12.95
N THR A 239 16.94 -11.55 12.95
CA THR A 239 15.98 -12.44 13.58
C THR A 239 15.66 -11.82 14.93
N ARG A 240 14.36 -11.61 15.20
CA ARG A 240 13.89 -11.25 16.53
C ARG A 240 14.72 -12.08 17.49
N PRO A 241 15.46 -11.48 18.46
CA PRO A 241 16.31 -12.25 19.34
C PRO A 241 15.46 -13.40 19.84
N SER A 242 15.88 -14.62 19.48
CA SER A 242 15.22 -15.82 19.94
C SER A 242 15.21 -15.67 21.44
N THR A 243 14.03 -15.43 22.01
CA THR A 243 13.78 -15.78 23.39
C THR A 243 13.84 -17.30 23.39
N THR A 244 15.07 -17.80 23.38
CA THR A 244 15.39 -19.09 23.98
C THR A 244 14.63 -19.06 25.30
N PRO A 245 13.79 -20.06 25.62
CA PRO A 245 13.21 -20.15 26.94
C PRO A 245 14.39 -20.25 27.90
N THR A 246 14.83 -19.12 28.43
CA THR A 246 15.67 -19.07 29.60
C THR A 246 14.86 -19.82 30.63
N GLU A 247 15.40 -20.93 31.12
CA GLU A 247 14.92 -21.63 32.31
C GLU A 247 14.41 -20.57 33.30
N VAL A 248 13.09 -20.53 33.47
CA VAL A 248 12.47 -19.55 34.36
C VAL A 248 12.92 -19.93 35.77
N PRO A 249 13.64 -19.05 36.47
CA PRO A 249 13.84 -19.22 37.89
C PRO A 249 12.47 -19.19 38.54
N SER A 250 12.14 -20.25 39.26
CA SER A 250 11.04 -20.32 40.22
C SER A 250 10.98 -19.02 41.06
N GLY A 251 10.06 -18.11 40.75
CA GLY A 251 9.88 -16.88 41.52
C GLY A 251 8.91 -15.85 40.93
N ASN A 252 7.72 -15.77 41.54
CA ASN A 252 6.77 -14.64 41.54
C ASN A 252 5.98 -14.30 40.26
N GLY A 253 5.03 -15.17 39.88
CA GLY A 253 3.79 -14.82 39.14
C GLY A 253 3.89 -14.12 37.78
N SER A 254 2.80 -14.12 37.01
CA SER A 254 2.68 -13.32 35.78
C SER A 254 2.53 -11.83 36.12
N PRO A 255 3.19 -10.91 35.40
CA PRO A 255 3.03 -9.46 35.62
C PRO A 255 1.58 -9.01 35.40
N LEU A 256 1.22 -7.82 35.91
CA LEU A 256 -0.06 -7.18 35.62
C LEU A 256 -0.26 -7.08 34.09
N TYR A 257 -1.45 -7.45 33.61
CA TYR A 257 -1.81 -7.64 32.20
C TYR A 257 -1.10 -8.80 31.46
N GLY A 258 -0.29 -9.61 32.13
CA GLY A 258 0.29 -10.83 31.58
C GLY A 258 -0.66 -12.03 31.64
N GLN A 259 -0.40 -13.06 30.81
CA GLN A 259 -1.17 -14.31 30.81
C GLN A 259 -0.85 -15.15 32.05
N CYS A 260 -1.90 -15.56 32.76
CA CYS A 260 -1.83 -16.35 33.99
C CYS A 260 -2.58 -17.68 33.90
N GLY A 261 -3.01 -18.08 32.70
CA GLY A 261 -3.74 -19.32 32.49
C GLY A 261 -4.26 -19.48 31.06
N GLY A 262 -4.77 -20.68 30.76
CA GLY A 262 -5.27 -21.07 29.44
C GLY A 262 -4.87 -22.49 29.07
N GLN A 263 -5.69 -23.16 28.27
CA GLN A 263 -5.38 -24.49 27.74
C GLN A 263 -4.06 -24.44 26.95
N GLY A 264 -3.07 -25.22 27.37
CA GLY A 264 -1.73 -25.24 26.78
C GLY A 264 -0.75 -24.19 27.33
N TRP A 265 -1.15 -23.37 28.30
CA TRP A 265 -0.25 -22.40 28.96
C TRP A 265 0.73 -23.12 29.90
N ALA A 266 2.03 -22.92 29.68
CA ALA A 266 3.11 -23.50 30.50
C ALA A 266 3.75 -22.49 31.47
N GLY A 267 3.28 -21.23 31.47
CA GLY A 267 3.81 -20.18 32.33
C GLY A 267 3.14 -20.12 33.72
N PRO A 268 3.37 -19.03 34.48
CA PRO A 268 2.82 -18.88 35.82
C PRO A 268 1.29 -18.94 35.84
N SER A 269 0.73 -19.62 36.84
CA SER A 269 -0.72 -19.69 37.10
C SER A 269 -1.21 -18.65 38.12
N THR A 270 -0.29 -17.85 38.66
CA THR A 270 -0.55 -16.79 39.65
C THR A 270 -0.10 -15.44 39.09
N CYS A 271 -0.58 -14.34 39.67
CA CYS A 271 -0.19 -12.99 39.29
C CYS A 271 0.81 -12.41 40.30
N ALA A 272 1.87 -11.78 39.80
CA ALA A 272 2.79 -10.98 40.59
C ALA A 272 2.10 -9.71 41.15
N SER A 273 1.09 -9.21 40.44
CA SER A 273 0.22 -8.12 40.85
C SER A 273 -1.17 -8.28 40.19
N GLY A 274 -2.23 -7.96 40.93
CA GLY A 274 -3.61 -8.16 40.50
C GLY A 274 -4.12 -9.59 40.70
N THR A 275 -5.24 -9.90 40.06
CA THR A 275 -5.89 -11.23 40.11
C THR A 275 -5.95 -11.86 38.73
N CYS A 276 -5.69 -13.16 38.65
CA CYS A 276 -5.86 -13.90 37.40
C CYS A 276 -7.35 -14.00 37.05
N LYS A 277 -7.77 -13.36 35.96
CA LYS A 277 -9.15 -13.36 35.48
C LYS A 277 -9.26 -14.26 34.25
N TYR A 278 -10.16 -15.22 34.32
CA TYR A 278 -10.52 -16.06 33.19
C TYR A 278 -11.15 -15.22 32.08
N SER A 279 -10.68 -15.40 30.84
CA SER A 279 -11.27 -14.78 29.66
C SER A 279 -11.95 -15.83 28.78
N ASN A 280 -11.23 -16.88 28.41
CA ASN A 280 -11.74 -17.97 27.58
C ASN A 280 -10.90 -19.25 27.84
N PRO A 281 -11.27 -20.42 27.25
CA PRO A 281 -10.59 -21.69 27.55
C PRO A 281 -9.09 -21.67 27.31
N SER A 282 -8.61 -20.82 26.40
CA SER A 282 -7.19 -20.72 26.01
C SER A 282 -6.47 -19.55 26.66
N TYR A 283 -7.15 -18.71 27.44
CA TYR A 283 -6.56 -17.46 27.94
C TYR A 283 -7.16 -16.96 29.26
N SER A 284 -6.29 -16.61 30.20
CA SER A 284 -6.60 -15.89 31.45
C SER A 284 -5.51 -14.84 31.68
N GLN A 285 -5.86 -13.68 32.23
CA GLN A 285 -4.97 -12.53 32.34
C GLN A 285 -4.96 -11.92 33.74
N CYS A 286 -3.80 -11.44 34.19
CA CYS A 286 -3.71 -10.66 35.42
C CYS A 286 -4.32 -9.28 35.21
N LEU A 287 -5.36 -8.95 35.97
CA LEU A 287 -6.00 -7.63 35.97
C LEU A 287 -5.93 -7.01 37.37
N PRO A 288 -5.96 -5.67 37.50
CA PRO A 288 -5.94 -5.00 38.80
C PRO A 288 -6.95 -5.57 39.80
#